data_AF-A0A1V6HD36-F1
#
_entry.id   AF-A0A1V6HD36-F1
#
_cell.length_a   1.000
_cell.length_b   1.000
_cell.length_c   1.000
_cell.angle_alpha   90.00
_cell.angle_beta   90.00
_cell.angle_gamma   90.00
#
_symmetry.space_group_name_H-M   'P 1'
#
loop_
_entity.id
_entity.type
_entity.pdbx_description
1 polymer ?
#
loop_
_entity_poly.entity_id
_entity_poly.type
_entity_poly.pdbx_seq_one_letter_code
_entity_poly.pdbx_strand_id
1 'polypeptide(L)'
;MKIHKLEIVNSTLMKALKKETLIPDRNQLKELHDKNGIKAVLTLLFSNYRKADGALEDRQKTGFERKKITITTGETIFDDKKVTYYEYQKENQFSIEISYQLISTITGEILLSDKLNGAETDKIHYAIYDGDTKILYPAVKIDNNYFVDDKNYSSLQALLKSSQQITTPDKQRDKVYSVLAEKISASLSNFNPER
;
A
#
# COMPACT_ATOMS: atom_id res chain seq x y z
N MET A 1 9.62 28.99 11.09
CA MET A 1 9.48 29.18 9.63
C MET A 1 8.01 29.43 9.31
N LYS A 2 7.66 30.48 8.54
CA LYS A 2 6.27 30.75 8.13
C LYS A 2 6.06 30.22 6.72
N ILE A 3 5.15 29.26 6.55
CA ILE A 3 4.84 28.64 5.26
C ILE A 3 3.56 29.26 4.72
N HIS A 4 3.57 29.67 3.45
CA HIS A 4 2.42 30.21 2.76
C HIS A 4 2.04 29.31 1.59
N LYS A 5 0.76 29.02 1.43
CA LYS A 5 0.27 28.37 0.21
C LYS A 5 0.36 29.36 -0.93
N LEU A 6 0.99 28.96 -2.03
CA LEU A 6 1.22 29.84 -3.18
C LEU A 6 -0.11 30.33 -3.80
N GLU A 7 -1.19 29.55 -3.73
CA GLU A 7 -2.52 29.96 -4.20
C GLU A 7 -3.11 31.15 -3.45
N ILE A 8 -2.75 31.32 -2.18
CA ILE A 8 -3.22 32.42 -1.33
C ILE A 8 -2.39 33.68 -1.62
N VAL A 9 -1.10 33.50 -1.91
CA VAL A 9 -0.16 34.62 -2.10
C VAL A 9 -0.17 35.14 -3.53
N ASN A 10 -0.19 34.24 -4.52
CA ASN A 10 -0.16 34.58 -5.93
C ASN A 10 -0.88 33.50 -6.77
N SER A 11 -2.20 33.63 -6.86
CA SER A 11 -3.07 32.70 -7.59
C SER A 11 -2.82 32.68 -9.11
N THR A 12 -2.33 33.79 -9.68
CA THR A 12 -1.95 33.89 -11.09
C THR A 12 -0.72 33.03 -11.39
N LEU A 13 0.31 33.12 -10.54
CA LEU A 13 1.50 32.29 -10.64
C LEU A 13 1.17 30.80 -10.48
N MET A 14 0.28 30.45 -9.55
CA MET A 14 -0.21 29.06 -9.44
C MET A 14 -0.83 28.54 -10.74
N LYS A 15 -1.61 29.35 -11.45
CA LYS A 15 -2.22 28.96 -12.72
C LYS A 15 -1.18 28.78 -13.83
N ALA A 16 -0.12 29.58 -13.82
CA ALA A 16 0.98 29.48 -14.78
C ALA A 16 1.81 28.20 -14.56
N LEU A 17 2.15 27.86 -13.31
CA LEU A 17 2.93 26.67 -12.96
C LEU A 17 2.22 25.34 -13.24
N LYS A 18 0.88 25.34 -13.27
CA LYS A 18 0.10 24.16 -13.68
C LYS A 18 0.29 23.78 -15.15
N LYS A 19 0.91 24.63 -15.97
CA LYS A 19 1.13 24.40 -17.42
C LYS A 19 2.55 23.90 -17.75
N GLU A 20 3.02 22.87 -17.05
CA GLU A 20 4.17 22.02 -17.44
C GLU A 20 5.61 22.39 -16.99
N THR A 21 5.87 23.52 -16.31
CA THR A 21 7.23 23.82 -15.81
C THR A 21 7.38 23.66 -14.28
N LEU A 22 8.34 22.85 -13.85
CA LEU A 22 8.68 22.62 -12.43
C LEU A 22 9.25 23.85 -11.72
N ILE A 23 9.84 24.76 -12.49
CA ILE A 23 10.61 25.89 -11.99
C ILE A 23 9.87 27.17 -12.39
N PRO A 24 9.43 27.99 -11.43
CA PRO A 24 8.90 29.31 -11.74
C PRO A 24 9.96 30.16 -12.46
N ASP A 25 9.54 30.95 -13.45
CA ASP A 25 10.44 31.85 -14.15
C ASP A 25 11.06 32.86 -13.16
N ARG A 26 12.27 33.34 -13.46
CA ARG A 26 13.03 34.25 -12.58
C ARG A 26 12.24 35.52 -12.25
N ASN A 27 11.45 36.04 -13.19
CA ASN A 27 10.62 37.22 -12.94
C ASN A 27 9.50 36.92 -11.92
N GLN A 28 8.93 35.72 -11.98
CA GLN A 28 7.88 35.27 -11.07
C GLN A 28 8.42 35.05 -9.66
N LEU A 29 9.62 34.47 -9.55
CA LEU A 29 10.33 34.32 -8.27
C LEU A 29 10.63 35.68 -7.64
N LYS A 30 11.13 36.63 -8.43
CA LYS A 30 11.42 37.99 -7.97
C LYS A 30 10.16 38.72 -7.50
N GLU A 31 9.04 38.57 -8.21
CA GLU A 31 7.77 39.16 -7.80
C GLU A 31 7.31 38.67 -6.41
N LEU A 32 7.46 37.37 -6.12
CA LEU A 32 7.14 36.80 -4.80
C LEU A 32 8.01 37.38 -3.69
N HIS A 33 9.28 37.64 -3.98
CA HIS A 33 10.17 38.32 -3.06
C HIS A 33 9.72 39.77 -2.84
N ASP A 34 9.59 40.54 -3.91
CA ASP A 34 9.39 41.99 -3.85
C ASP A 34 8.02 42.37 -3.26
N LYS A 35 6.96 41.60 -3.55
CA LYS A 35 5.60 41.89 -3.08
C LYS A 35 5.26 41.23 -1.74
N ASN A 36 5.84 40.08 -1.44
CA ASN A 36 5.39 39.25 -0.31
C ASN A 36 6.51 38.90 0.68
N GLY A 37 7.75 39.32 0.41
CA GLY A 37 8.90 38.99 1.25
C GLY A 37 9.23 37.49 1.30
N ILE A 38 8.73 36.71 0.33
CA ILE A 38 8.99 35.27 0.27
C ILE A 38 10.43 35.07 -0.18
N LYS A 39 11.20 34.32 0.63
CA LYS A 39 12.63 34.06 0.40
C LYS A 39 12.93 32.81 -0.42
N ALA A 40 12.01 31.85 -0.42
CA ALA A 40 12.15 30.61 -1.15
C ALA A 40 10.79 30.02 -1.53
N VAL A 41 10.77 29.25 -2.61
CA VAL A 41 9.61 28.50 -3.09
C VAL A 41 9.93 27.02 -3.02
N LEU A 42 9.06 26.24 -2.36
CA LEU A 42 9.11 24.78 -2.36
C LEU A 42 8.19 24.25 -3.47
N THR A 43 8.76 23.48 -4.38
CA THR A 43 8.05 22.79 -5.47
C THR A 43 8.06 21.29 -5.22
N LEU A 44 6.95 20.62 -5.50
CA LEU A 44 6.81 19.17 -5.40
C LEU A 44 6.27 18.64 -6.73
N LEU A 45 6.95 17.64 -7.27
CA LEU A 45 6.50 16.84 -8.41
C LEU A 45 6.14 15.45 -7.92
N PHE A 46 4.93 15.03 -8.25
CA PHE A 46 4.43 13.69 -8.00
C PHE A 46 4.55 12.87 -9.29
N SER A 47 5.34 11.81 -9.24
CA SER A 47 5.57 10.87 -10.35
C SER A 47 5.23 9.45 -9.89
N ASN A 48 5.12 8.53 -10.85
CA ASN A 48 4.92 7.09 -10.57
C ASN A 48 3.76 6.79 -9.62
N TYR A 49 2.70 7.61 -9.68
CA TYR A 49 1.49 7.40 -8.89
C TYR A 49 0.81 6.11 -9.36
N ARG A 50 0.71 5.13 -8.46
CA ARG A 50 -0.01 3.89 -8.69
C ARG A 50 -0.90 3.61 -7.51
N LYS A 51 -2.18 3.42 -7.79
CA LYS A 51 -3.20 2.97 -6.84
C LYS A 51 -3.86 1.74 -7.45
N ALA A 52 -3.74 0.60 -6.79
CA ALA A 52 -4.33 -0.65 -7.23
C ALA A 52 -5.24 -1.18 -6.12
N ASP A 53 -6.53 -1.29 -6.46
CA ASP A 53 -7.52 -2.02 -5.69
C ASP A 53 -7.70 -3.38 -6.37
N GLY A 54 -7.07 -4.42 -5.82
CA GLY A 54 -7.12 -5.74 -6.42
C GLY A 54 -8.54 -6.29 -6.40
N ALA A 55 -8.90 -7.07 -7.42
CA ALA A 55 -10.10 -7.88 -7.38
C ALA A 55 -9.98 -8.91 -6.26
N LEU A 56 -11.09 -9.22 -5.60
CA LEU A 56 -11.17 -10.39 -4.74
C LEU A 56 -11.25 -11.62 -5.65
N GLU A 57 -10.22 -12.44 -5.64
CA GLU A 57 -10.22 -13.73 -6.31
C GLU A 57 -10.74 -14.80 -5.36
N ASP A 58 -11.70 -15.59 -5.82
CA ASP A 58 -12.15 -16.81 -5.15
C ASP A 58 -11.73 -18.05 -5.94
N ARG A 59 -11.37 -19.11 -5.22
CA ARG A 59 -11.05 -20.41 -5.82
C ARG A 59 -11.71 -21.50 -5.02
N GLN A 60 -12.59 -22.26 -5.68
CA GLN A 60 -13.12 -23.48 -5.12
C GLN A 60 -12.01 -24.52 -5.01
N LYS A 61 -11.86 -25.10 -3.82
CA LYS A 61 -10.89 -26.14 -3.51
C LYS A 61 -11.60 -27.39 -3.05
N THR A 62 -10.99 -28.54 -3.34
CA THR A 62 -11.42 -29.82 -2.79
C THR A 62 -10.73 -30.05 -1.45
N GLY A 63 -11.48 -30.51 -0.47
CA GLY A 63 -10.97 -30.96 0.82
C GLY A 63 -11.70 -32.21 1.29
N PHE A 64 -11.41 -32.62 2.52
CA PHE A 64 -12.05 -33.76 3.17
C PHE A 64 -12.43 -33.41 4.61
N GLU A 65 -13.64 -33.75 5.02
CA GLU A 65 -13.99 -33.88 6.43
C GLU A 65 -13.48 -35.25 6.92
N ARG A 66 -12.46 -35.25 7.78
CA ARG A 66 -11.86 -36.48 8.31
C ARG A 66 -12.32 -36.71 9.74
N LYS A 67 -13.08 -37.78 9.97
CA LYS A 67 -13.52 -38.20 11.30
C LYS A 67 -12.72 -39.40 11.77
N LYS A 68 -12.22 -39.33 13.02
CA LYS A 68 -11.57 -40.45 13.69
C LYS A 68 -12.65 -41.36 14.30
N ILE A 69 -12.67 -42.63 13.90
CA ILE A 69 -13.58 -43.64 14.43
C ILE A 69 -12.74 -44.72 15.11
N THR A 70 -13.03 -45.01 16.38
CA THR A 70 -12.44 -46.16 17.09
C THR A 70 -13.40 -47.33 16.95
N ILE A 71 -12.97 -48.41 16.31
CA ILE A 71 -13.80 -49.62 16.17
C ILE A 71 -13.67 -50.53 17.39
N THR A 72 -14.56 -51.51 17.52
CA THR A 72 -14.69 -52.40 18.69
C THR A 72 -13.41 -53.20 18.99
N THR A 73 -12.53 -53.40 18.01
CA THR A 73 -11.22 -54.05 18.16
C THR A 73 -10.16 -53.14 18.79
N GLY A 74 -10.45 -51.85 19.00
CA GLY A 74 -9.52 -50.83 19.50
C GLY A 74 -8.73 -50.12 18.41
N GLU A 75 -8.85 -50.54 17.14
CA GLU A 75 -8.20 -49.89 16.01
C GLU A 75 -8.85 -48.54 15.68
N THR A 76 -8.04 -47.58 15.25
CA THR A 76 -8.51 -46.29 14.72
C THR A 76 -8.63 -46.39 13.22
N ILE A 77 -9.80 -46.06 12.68
CA ILE A 77 -10.02 -45.82 11.25
C ILE A 77 -10.40 -44.35 11.02
N PHE A 78 -10.18 -43.88 9.79
CA PHE A 78 -10.62 -42.55 9.36
C PHE A 78 -11.77 -42.68 8.38
N ASP A 79 -12.83 -41.92 8.61
CA ASP A 79 -13.93 -41.70 7.66
C ASP A 79 -13.71 -40.36 6.98
N ASP A 80 -13.37 -40.40 5.69
CA ASP A 80 -13.00 -39.24 4.88
C ASP A 80 -14.13 -38.91 3.90
N LYS A 81 -14.85 -37.83 4.16
CA LYS A 81 -15.91 -37.33 3.27
C LYS A 81 -15.38 -36.19 2.42
N LYS A 82 -15.39 -36.36 1.09
CA LYS A 82 -15.00 -35.31 0.14
C LYS A 82 -15.96 -34.12 0.24
N VAL A 83 -15.40 -32.92 0.38
CA VAL A 83 -16.13 -31.65 0.48
C VAL A 83 -15.44 -30.56 -0.34
N THR A 84 -16.05 -29.39 -0.41
CA THR A 84 -15.47 -28.20 -1.06
C THR A 84 -15.42 -27.04 -0.09
N TYR A 85 -14.37 -26.24 -0.19
CA TYR A 85 -14.21 -24.98 0.52
C TYR A 85 -13.71 -23.92 -0.47
N TYR A 86 -13.77 -22.64 -0.10
CA TYR A 86 -13.29 -21.55 -0.95
C TYR A 86 -12.08 -20.90 -0.32
N GLU A 87 -11.06 -20.65 -1.13
CA GLU A 87 -9.97 -19.75 -0.77
C GLU A 87 -10.17 -18.41 -1.46
N TYR A 88 -9.96 -17.33 -0.72
CA TYR A 88 -10.09 -15.97 -1.18
C TYR A 88 -8.75 -15.26 -1.08
N GLN A 89 -8.38 -14.51 -2.12
CA GLN A 89 -7.16 -13.72 -2.17
C GLN A 89 -7.44 -12.33 -2.71
N LYS A 90 -6.80 -11.32 -2.12
CA LYS A 90 -6.84 -9.95 -2.62
C LYS A 90 -5.57 -9.22 -2.23
N GLU A 91 -5.08 -8.37 -3.13
CA GLU A 91 -3.92 -7.51 -2.92
C GLU A 91 -4.25 -6.06 -3.27
N ASN A 92 -4.01 -5.17 -2.32
CA ASN A 92 -4.12 -3.73 -2.49
C ASN A 92 -2.75 -3.10 -2.44
N GLN A 93 -2.48 -2.15 -3.33
CA GLN A 93 -1.19 -1.48 -3.40
C GLN A 93 -1.34 0.01 -3.66
N PHE A 94 -0.48 0.78 -3.00
CA PHE A 94 -0.24 2.17 -3.30
C PHE A 94 1.27 2.42 -3.47
N SER A 95 1.65 3.20 -4.47
CA SER A 95 3.02 3.71 -4.59
C SER A 95 3.05 5.10 -5.21
N ILE A 96 4.05 5.89 -4.83
CA ILE A 96 4.29 7.21 -5.38
C ILE A 96 5.76 7.58 -5.25
N GLU A 97 6.21 8.43 -6.15
CA GLU A 97 7.48 9.12 -6.08
C GLU A 97 7.21 10.63 -5.96
N ILE A 98 7.94 11.28 -5.05
CA ILE A 98 7.88 12.72 -4.84
C ILE A 98 9.28 13.29 -5.00
N SER A 99 9.48 14.09 -6.03
CA SER A 99 10.68 14.94 -6.15
C SER A 99 10.34 16.33 -5.65
N TYR A 100 11.19 16.92 -4.83
CA TYR A 100 10.98 18.28 -4.33
C TYR A 100 12.22 19.14 -4.47
N GLN A 101 12.01 20.44 -4.65
CA GLN A 101 13.07 21.44 -4.77
C GLN A 101 12.68 22.70 -4.02
N LEU A 102 13.60 23.21 -3.19
CA LEU A 102 13.52 24.51 -2.55
C LEU A 102 14.36 25.49 -3.37
N ILE A 103 13.74 26.56 -3.87
CA ILE A 103 14.37 27.49 -4.81
C ILE A 103 14.41 28.89 -4.18
N SER A 104 15.58 29.54 -4.19
CA SER A 104 15.76 30.92 -3.75
C SER A 104 14.99 31.88 -4.65
N THR A 105 14.15 32.74 -4.08
CA THR A 105 13.42 33.74 -4.88
C THR A 105 14.29 34.89 -5.35
N ILE A 106 15.42 35.12 -4.68
CA ILE A 106 16.36 36.21 -4.97
C ILE A 106 17.34 35.78 -6.09
N THR A 107 17.96 34.61 -5.94
CA THR A 107 19.00 34.13 -6.85
C THR A 107 18.48 33.21 -7.94
N GLY A 108 17.35 32.52 -7.68
CA GLY A 108 16.84 31.45 -8.55
C GLY A 108 17.55 30.11 -8.36
N GLU A 109 18.50 30.01 -7.42
CA GLU A 109 19.26 28.79 -7.17
C GLU A 109 18.43 27.75 -6.42
N ILE A 110 18.67 26.47 -6.74
CA ILE A 110 18.15 25.35 -5.97
C ILE A 110 18.96 25.25 -4.67
N LEU A 111 18.30 25.52 -3.56
CA LEU A 111 18.86 25.49 -2.21
C LEU A 111 18.89 24.09 -1.62
N LEU A 112 17.87 23.29 -1.94
CA LEU A 112 17.71 21.91 -1.50
C LEU A 112 16.89 21.16 -2.54
N SER A 113 17.26 19.92 -2.83
CA SER A 113 16.45 19.04 -3.65
C SER A 113 16.64 17.60 -3.25
N ASP A 114 15.58 16.81 -3.31
CA ASP A 114 15.65 15.37 -3.07
C ASP A 114 14.46 14.66 -3.73
N LYS A 115 14.55 13.34 -3.82
CA LYS A 115 13.55 12.46 -4.40
C LYS A 115 13.25 11.34 -3.42
N LEU A 116 11.99 11.24 -3.04
CA LEU A 116 11.49 10.26 -2.09
C LEU A 116 10.55 9.29 -2.77
N ASN A 117 10.66 8.02 -2.42
CA ASN A 117 9.75 6.97 -2.85
C ASN A 117 8.96 6.48 -1.64
N GLY A 118 7.67 6.23 -1.85
CA GLY A 118 6.80 5.63 -0.87
C GLY A 118 5.92 4.55 -1.50
N ALA A 119 5.80 3.42 -0.83
CA ALA A 119 4.93 2.34 -1.25
C ALA A 119 4.38 1.61 -0.03
N GLU A 120 3.15 1.12 -0.16
CA GLU A 120 2.49 0.30 0.84
C GLU A 120 1.67 -0.77 0.10
N THR A 121 1.78 -2.02 0.55
CA THR A 121 1.05 -3.15 0.01
C THR A 121 0.39 -3.89 1.17
N ASP A 122 -0.84 -4.33 0.96
CA ASP A 122 -1.58 -5.17 1.91
C ASP A 122 -2.22 -6.33 1.14
N LYS A 123 -2.16 -7.52 1.74
CA LYS A 123 -2.61 -8.77 1.12
C LYS A 123 -3.43 -9.56 2.12
N ILE A 124 -4.56 -10.08 1.66
CA ILE A 124 -5.36 -11.05 2.41
C ILE A 124 -5.35 -12.38 1.65
N HIS A 125 -5.29 -13.46 2.42
CA HIS A 125 -5.52 -14.82 1.96
C HIS A 125 -6.20 -15.59 3.08
N TYR A 126 -7.42 -16.05 2.84
CA TYR A 126 -8.20 -16.77 3.84
C TYR A 126 -9.05 -17.85 3.18
N ALA A 127 -9.53 -18.80 3.99
CA ALA A 127 -10.43 -19.85 3.56
C ALA A 127 -11.78 -19.73 4.27
N ILE A 128 -12.85 -20.05 3.56
CA ILE A 128 -14.20 -20.23 4.13
C ILE A 128 -14.66 -21.65 3.85
N TYR A 129 -15.18 -22.28 4.89
CA TYR A 129 -15.84 -23.57 4.82
C TYR A 129 -17.07 -23.55 5.72
N ASP A 130 -18.20 -23.99 5.18
CA ASP A 130 -19.50 -23.93 5.88
C ASP A 130 -19.69 -25.06 6.90
N GLY A 131 -18.88 -26.12 6.82
CA GLY A 131 -18.91 -27.25 7.76
C GLY A 131 -17.98 -27.08 8.97
N ASP A 132 -17.65 -28.20 9.63
CA ASP A 132 -16.73 -28.16 10.77
C ASP A 132 -15.28 -27.98 10.30
N THR A 133 -14.77 -26.77 10.48
CA THR A 133 -13.42 -26.37 10.09
C THR A 133 -12.33 -27.17 10.80
N LYS A 134 -12.58 -27.69 12.01
CA LYS A 134 -11.58 -28.44 12.80
C LYS A 134 -11.25 -29.80 12.22
N ILE A 135 -12.15 -30.36 11.42
CA ILE A 135 -11.98 -31.66 10.77
C ILE A 135 -11.77 -31.51 9.27
N LEU A 136 -11.62 -30.28 8.78
CA LEU A 136 -11.35 -30.01 7.37
C LEU A 136 -9.87 -30.16 7.07
N TYR A 137 -9.57 -31.02 6.11
CA TYR A 137 -8.25 -31.23 5.55
C TYR A 137 -8.22 -30.82 4.08
N PRO A 138 -7.12 -30.23 3.60
CA PRO A 138 -6.96 -29.99 2.17
C PRO A 138 -6.82 -31.31 1.42
N ALA A 139 -7.04 -31.27 0.11
CA ALA A 139 -6.80 -32.41 -0.75
C ALA A 139 -5.56 -32.21 -1.64
N VAL A 140 -4.78 -33.27 -1.82
CA VAL A 140 -3.76 -33.36 -2.86
C VAL A 140 -4.33 -34.12 -4.06
N LYS A 141 -4.12 -33.60 -5.26
CA LYS A 141 -4.50 -34.28 -6.50
C LYS A 141 -3.32 -35.12 -6.99
N ILE A 142 -3.54 -36.43 -7.11
CA ILE A 142 -2.58 -37.37 -7.70
C ILE A 142 -3.31 -38.05 -8.85
N ASP A 143 -2.79 -37.88 -10.06
CA ASP A 143 -3.46 -38.23 -11.32
C ASP A 143 -4.88 -37.62 -11.39
N ASN A 144 -5.91 -38.47 -11.49
CA ASN A 144 -7.31 -38.06 -11.55
C ASN A 144 -8.05 -38.17 -10.21
N ASN A 145 -7.35 -38.51 -9.12
CA ASN A 145 -7.96 -38.74 -7.81
C ASN A 145 -7.52 -37.68 -6.78
N TYR A 146 -8.35 -37.49 -5.77
CA TYR A 146 -8.08 -36.61 -4.63
C TYR A 146 -7.84 -37.46 -3.39
N PHE A 147 -6.79 -37.12 -2.66
CA PHE A 147 -6.42 -37.76 -1.40
C PHE A 147 -6.30 -36.70 -0.32
N VAL A 148 -6.49 -37.09 0.93
CA VAL A 148 -6.28 -36.19 2.06
C VAL A 148 -4.81 -35.76 2.12
N ASP A 149 -4.60 -34.47 2.32
CA ASP A 149 -3.28 -33.89 2.50
C ASP A 149 -3.07 -33.48 3.97
N ASP A 150 -2.67 -34.46 4.79
CA ASP A 150 -2.35 -34.26 6.20
C ASP A 150 -1.22 -33.25 6.42
N LYS A 151 -0.28 -33.15 5.46
CA LYS A 151 0.90 -32.29 5.60
C LYS A 151 0.52 -30.81 5.59
N ASN A 152 -0.50 -30.44 4.81
CA ASN A 152 -0.96 -29.06 4.67
C ASN A 152 -2.18 -28.75 5.56
N TYR A 153 -2.58 -29.65 6.46
CA TYR A 153 -3.66 -29.40 7.41
C TYR A 153 -3.45 -28.11 8.20
N SER A 154 -2.26 -27.94 8.81
CA SER A 154 -1.94 -26.75 9.61
C SER A 154 -2.02 -25.45 8.79
N SER A 155 -1.56 -25.47 7.53
CA SER A 155 -1.66 -24.34 6.62
C SER A 155 -3.12 -23.99 6.30
N LEU A 156 -3.98 -24.97 6.03
CA LEU A 156 -5.41 -24.72 5.83
C LEU A 156 -6.07 -24.17 7.11
N GLN A 157 -5.73 -24.73 8.27
CA GLN A 157 -6.24 -24.23 9.55
C GLN A 157 -5.80 -22.78 9.83
N ALA A 158 -4.61 -22.38 9.37
CA ALA A 158 -4.18 -20.99 9.43
C ALA A 158 -5.02 -20.09 8.51
N LEU A 159 -5.33 -20.53 7.28
CA LEU A 159 -6.19 -19.79 6.35
C LEU A 159 -7.62 -19.62 6.86
N LEU A 160 -8.19 -20.65 7.49
CA LEU A 160 -9.53 -20.61 8.09
C LEU A 160 -9.63 -19.62 9.27
N LYS A 161 -8.49 -19.28 9.89
CA LYS A 161 -8.38 -18.31 10.99
C LYS A 161 -7.85 -16.94 10.55
N SER A 162 -7.45 -16.81 9.29
CA SER A 162 -6.81 -15.60 8.79
C SER A 162 -7.81 -14.45 8.70
N SER A 163 -7.31 -13.23 8.95
CA SER A 163 -8.13 -12.02 8.86
C SER A 163 -8.61 -11.79 7.43
N GLN A 164 -9.86 -11.32 7.30
CA GLN A 164 -10.45 -10.89 6.03
C GLN A 164 -10.32 -9.37 5.83
N GLN A 165 -9.76 -8.66 6.81
CA GLN A 165 -9.61 -7.22 6.78
C GLN A 165 -8.45 -6.83 5.87
N ILE A 166 -8.72 -5.96 4.91
CA ILE A 166 -7.72 -5.39 4.01
C ILE A 166 -7.75 -3.87 4.10
N THR A 167 -6.56 -3.27 4.15
CA THR A 167 -6.39 -1.83 4.10
C THR A 167 -6.77 -1.33 2.71
N THR A 168 -7.64 -0.32 2.65
CA THR A 168 -8.02 0.29 1.37
C THR A 168 -6.84 1.06 0.78
N PRO A 169 -6.74 1.18 -0.56
CA PRO A 169 -5.65 1.93 -1.16
C PRO A 169 -5.63 3.42 -0.77
N ASP A 170 -6.76 4.00 -0.37
CA ASP A 170 -6.81 5.37 0.17
C ASP A 170 -6.16 5.48 1.56
N LYS A 171 -6.40 4.51 2.45
CA LYS A 171 -5.71 4.47 3.75
C LYS A 171 -4.21 4.24 3.58
N GLN A 172 -3.81 3.37 2.64
CA GLN A 172 -2.42 3.16 2.27
C GLN A 172 -1.77 4.46 1.76
N ARG A 173 -2.47 5.20 0.88
CA ARG A 173 -2.04 6.53 0.41
C ARG A 173 -1.80 7.49 1.57
N ASP A 174 -2.77 7.63 2.47
CA ASP A 174 -2.69 8.60 3.56
C ASP A 174 -1.51 8.29 4.50
N LYS A 175 -1.26 7.01 4.78
CA LYS A 175 -0.08 6.56 5.52
C LYS A 175 1.21 6.93 4.81
N VAL A 176 1.33 6.63 3.51
CA VAL A 176 2.52 6.95 2.72
C VAL A 176 2.74 8.46 2.65
N TYR A 177 1.69 9.26 2.45
CA TYR A 177 1.79 10.72 2.44
C TYR A 177 2.25 11.29 3.78
N SER A 178 1.78 10.77 4.91
CA SER A 178 2.26 11.21 6.23
C SER A 178 3.77 11.00 6.37
N VAL A 179 4.25 9.80 6.04
CA VAL A 179 5.67 9.44 6.14
C VAL A 179 6.52 10.30 5.21
N LEU A 180 6.08 10.54 3.97
CA LEU A 180 6.81 11.37 3.03
C LEU A 180 6.81 12.85 3.44
N ALA A 181 5.69 13.37 3.94
CA ALA A 181 5.59 14.74 4.43
C ALA A 181 6.52 14.97 5.65
N GLU A 182 6.59 14.02 6.57
CA GLU A 182 7.52 14.05 7.71
C GLU A 182 8.97 14.12 7.25
N LYS A 183 9.35 13.28 6.27
CA LYS A 183 10.69 13.31 5.68
C LYS A 183 11.03 14.65 5.04
N ILE A 184 10.13 15.21 4.22
CA ILE A 184 10.32 16.52 3.60
C ILE A 184 10.45 17.60 4.69
N SER A 185 9.58 17.58 5.70
CA SER A 185 9.61 18.54 6.80
C SER A 185 10.91 18.48 7.60
N ALA A 186 11.44 17.27 7.84
CA ALA A 186 12.72 17.08 8.50
C ALA A 186 13.87 17.64 7.66
N SER A 187 13.91 17.36 6.35
CA SER A 187 14.91 17.91 5.44
C SER A 187 14.88 19.43 5.40
N LEU A 188 13.69 20.04 5.35
CA LEU A 188 13.52 21.49 5.38
C LEU A 188 13.93 22.11 6.71
N SER A 189 13.67 21.43 7.83
CA SER A 189 14.02 21.94 9.17
C SER A 189 15.52 21.86 9.45
N ASN A 190 16.20 20.85 8.90
CA ASN A 190 17.64 20.67 9.02
C ASN A 190 18.44 21.52 8.01
N PHE A 191 17.77 22.07 7.00
CA PHE A 191 18.40 22.97 6.04
C PHE A 191 18.78 24.29 6.73
N ASN A 192 20.09 24.53 6.84
CA ASN A 192 20.65 25.78 7.38
C ASN A 192 21.20 26.63 6.22
N PRO A 193 20.54 27.72 5.81
CA PRO A 193 20.96 28.56 4.70
C PRO A 193 22.19 29.44 4.99
N GLU A 194 22.69 29.47 6.24
CA GLU A 194 23.81 30.35 6.67
C GLU A 194 25.12 29.59 6.98
N ARG A 195 25.23 28.33 6.54
CA ARG A 195 26.51 27.60 6.50
C ARG A 195 27.11 27.58 5.11
#